data_AF-A0A3D2G0I3-F1
#
_entry.id   AF-A0A3D2G0I3-F1
#
_cell.length_a   1.000
_cell.length_b   1.000
_cell.length_c   1.000
_cell.angle_alpha   90.00
_cell.angle_beta   90.00
_cell.angle_gamma   90.00
#
_symmetry.space_group_name_H-M   'P 1'
#
loop_
_entity.id
_entity.type
_entity.pdbx_description
1 polymer ?
#
loop_
_entity_poly.entity_id
_entity_poly.type
_entity_poly.pdbx_seq_one_letter_code
_entity_poly.pdbx_strand_id
1 'polypeptide(L)' 'MEDQIVFNIDVMLAKRKMSVTELADRVGITLANISILKNGKAKAL' A
#
# COMPACT_ATOMS: atom_id res chain seq x y z
N MET A 1 12.44 -19.74 -2.24
CA MET A 1 11.44 -18.85 -1.62
C MET A 1 10.40 -18.57 -2.67
N GLU A 2 9.41 -19.45 -2.82
CA GLU A 2 8.45 -19.41 -3.93
C GLU A 2 7.14 -18.67 -3.59
N ASP A 3 6.94 -18.27 -2.32
CA ASP A 3 5.68 -17.69 -1.83
C ASP A 3 5.77 -16.23 -1.36
N GLN A 4 6.64 -15.41 -1.95
CA GLN A 4 6.73 -13.98 -1.60
C GLN A 4 5.84 -13.12 -2.50
N ILE A 5 4.75 -12.58 -1.94
CA ILE A 5 3.94 -11.56 -2.62
C ILE A 5 4.62 -10.20 -2.46
N VAL A 6 5.09 -9.62 -3.57
CA VAL A 6 5.68 -8.27 -3.61
C VAL A 6 4.66 -7.29 -4.20
N PHE A 7 4.25 -6.30 -3.41
CA PHE A 7 3.33 -5.25 -3.86
C PHE A 7 4.03 -3.87 -3.87
N ASN A 8 4.15 -3.28 -5.07
CA ASN A 8 4.72 -1.94 -5.26
C ASN A 8 3.60 -0.89 -5.30
N ILE A 9 3.14 -0.44 -4.13
CA ILE A 9 2.03 0.51 -4.02
C ILE A 9 2.35 1.83 -4.74
N ASP A 10 3.58 2.34 -4.62
CA ASP A 10 3.99 3.61 -5.26
C ASP A 10 3.92 3.57 -6.79
N VAL A 11 4.34 2.45 -7.37
CA VAL A 11 4.25 2.24 -8.82
C VAL A 11 2.79 2.27 -9.27
N MET A 12 1.90 1.65 -8.51
CA MET A 12 0.47 1.61 -8.85
C MET A 12 -0.21 2.98 -8.67
N LEU A 13 0.16 3.73 -7.64
CA LEU A 13 -0.33 5.11 -7.43
C LEU A 13 0.09 6.02 -8.60
N ALA A 14 1.37 5.97 -9.00
CA ALA A 14 1.88 6.73 -10.13
C ALA A 14 1.18 6.36 -11.44
N LYS A 15 1.05 5.06 -11.75
CA LYS A 15 0.36 4.57 -12.95
C LYS A 15 -1.10 5.00 -13.01
N ARG A 16 -1.78 5.07 -11.87
CA ARG A 16 -3.20 5.44 -11.77
C ARG A 16 -3.43 6.93 -11.55
N LYS A 17 -2.37 7.74 -11.45
CA LYS A 17 -2.43 9.17 -11.08
C LYS A 17 -3.25 9.40 -9.80
N MET A 18 -3.07 8.50 -8.83
CA MET A 18 -3.82 8.46 -7.57
C MET A 18 -2.93 8.87 -6.41
N SER A 19 -3.51 9.60 -5.44
CA SER A 19 -2.81 9.94 -4.21
C SER A 19 -2.89 8.82 -3.16
N VAL A 20 -1.96 8.83 -2.21
CA VAL A 20 -1.98 7.88 -1.08
C VAL A 20 -3.20 8.08 -0.18
N THR A 21 -3.66 9.33 -0.04
CA THR A 21 -4.87 9.70 0.70
C THR A 21 -6.11 9.13 0.03
N GLU A 22 -6.21 9.27 -1.29
CA GLU A 22 -7.34 8.71 -2.04
C GLU A 22 -7.38 7.17 -1.94
N LEU A 23 -6.22 6.51 -1.94
CA LEU A 23 -6.17 5.07 -1.69
C LEU A 23 -6.64 4.70 -0.28
N ALA A 24 -6.23 5.47 0.73
CA ALA A 24 -6.64 5.29 2.12
C ALA A 24 -8.17 5.37 2.26
N ASP A 25 -8.77 6.40 1.65
CA ASP A 25 -10.23 6.62 1.66
C ASP A 25 -10.97 5.49 0.93
N ARG A 26 -10.50 5.07 -0.25
CA ARG A 26 -11.13 4.00 -1.05
C ARG A 26 -11.11 2.63 -0.35
N VAL A 27 -10.08 2.34 0.42
CA VAL A 27 -9.91 1.05 1.13
C VAL A 27 -10.47 1.10 2.55
N GLY A 28 -10.77 2.29 3.08
CA GLY A 28 -11.33 2.47 4.42
C GLY A 28 -10.30 2.20 5.53
N ILE A 29 -9.03 2.53 5.30
CA ILE A 29 -7.97 2.40 6.31
C ILE A 29 -7.21 3.71 6.47
N THR A 30 -6.56 3.87 7.63
CA THR A 30 -5.84 5.11 7.93
C THR A 30 -4.62 5.30 7.02
N LEU A 31 -4.25 6.56 6.80
CA LEU A 31 -2.99 6.93 6.13
C LEU A 31 -1.77 6.30 6.81
N ALA A 32 -1.79 6.16 8.14
CA ALA A 32 -0.74 5.50 8.90
C ALA A 32 -0.59 4.02 8.50
N ASN A 33 -1.70 3.28 8.39
CA ASN A 33 -1.69 1.88 7.97
C ASN A 33 -1.24 1.73 6.50
N ILE A 34 -1.69 2.62 5.60
CA ILE A 34 -1.20 2.64 4.21
C ILE A 34 0.31 2.88 4.16
N SER A 35 0.84 3.79 4.99
CA SER A 35 2.29 4.06 5.05
C SER A 35 3.09 2.84 5.49
N ILE A 36 2.59 2.06 6.46
CA ILE A 36 3.23 0.81 6.89
C ILE A 36 3.25 -0.21 5.74
N LEU A 37 2.15 -0.36 5.01
CA LEU A 37 2.03 -1.26 3.86
C LEU A 37 2.95 -0.84 2.71
N LYS A 38 2.92 0.44 2.33
CA LYS A 38 3.75 1.02 1.26
C LYS A 38 5.24 0.80 1.50
N ASN A 39 5.68 0.90 2.75
CA ASN A 39 7.08 0.75 3.12
C ASN A 39 7.48 -0.72 3.44
N GLY A 40 6.59 -1.70 3.21
CA GLY A 40 6.87 -3.11 3.44
C GLY A 40 7.09 -3.47 4.91
N LYS A 41 6.63 -2.63 5.85
CA LYS A 41 6.81 -2.83 7.30
C LYS A 41 5.65 -3.59 7.95
N ALA A 42 4.64 -3.93 7.16
CA ALA A 42 3.49 -4.69 7.64
C ALA A 42 3.90 -6.10 8.03
N LYS A 43 3.37 -6.57 9.16
CA LYS A 43 3.49 -7.95 9.62
C LYS A 43 2.09 -8.51 9.76
N ALA A 44 1.87 -9.71 9.22
CA ALA A 44 0.71 -10.50 9.58
C ALA A 44 0.95 -11.13 10.96
N LEU A 45 -0.10 -11.23 11.78
CA LEU A 45 -0.09 -11.96 13.04
C LEU A 45 -0.20 -13.46 12.79
#